data_AF-A0A951ZI71-F1
#
_entry.id   AF-A0A951ZI71-F1
#
_cell.length_a   1.000
_cell.length_b   1.000
_cell.length_c   1.000
_cell.angle_alpha   90.00
_cell.angle_beta   90.00
_cell.angle_gamma   90.00
#
_symmetry.space_group_name_H-M   'P 1'
#
loop_
_entity.id
_entity.type
_entity.pdbx_description
1 polymer ?
#
loop_
_entity_poly.entity_id
_entity_poly.type
_entity_poly.pdbx_seq_one_letter_code
_entity_poly.pdbx_strand_id
1 'polypeptide(L)'
;MYLVFRMQFEHEDGGTVHDVRIRILDEDANQLTEVKGKISAPEAIAPGGFRTQNTIFELNGFVFPKFGRYVFELKADDESVVEVSLEVAAA
;
A
#
# COMPACT_ATOMS: atom_id res chain seq x y z
N MET A 1 10.83 -5.97 7.89
CA MET A 1 9.46 -5.45 8.16
C MET A 1 8.60 -5.79 6.96
N TYR A 2 7.32 -6.10 7.17
CA TYR A 2 6.37 -6.39 6.10
C TYR A 2 5.21 -5.41 6.18
N LEU A 3 4.85 -4.82 5.04
CA LEU A 3 3.61 -4.08 4.90
C LEU A 3 2.61 -4.98 4.19
N VAL A 4 1.44 -5.17 4.81
CA VAL A 4 0.39 -6.04 4.30
C VAL A 4 -0.87 -5.22 4.13
N PHE A 5 -1.47 -5.29 2.96
CA PHE A 5 -2.77 -4.69 2.69
C PHE A 5 -3.64 -5.61 1.87
N ARG A 6 -4.94 -5.34 1.89
CA ARG A 6 -5.93 -6.04 1.09
C ARG A 6 -6.52 -5.08 0.08
N MET A 7 -6.53 -5.48 -1.18
CA MET A 7 -7.29 -4.79 -2.20
C MET A 7 -8.58 -5.54 -2.47
N GLN A 8 -9.63 -4.78 -2.75
CA GLN A 8 -10.90 -5.27 -3.25
C GLN A 8 -11.04 -4.80 -4.69
N PHE A 9 -11.32 -5.75 -5.57
CA PHE A 9 -11.60 -5.54 -6.98
C PHE A 9 -13.08 -5.79 -7.24
N GLU A 10 -13.69 -4.93 -8.03
CA GLU A 10 -15.07 -5.02 -8.47
C GLU A 10 -15.14 -5.52 -9.92
N HIS A 11 -16.35 -5.63 -10.46
CA HIS A 11 -16.58 -6.13 -11.82
C HIS A 11 -15.77 -5.36 -12.88
N GLU A 12 -15.65 -4.04 -12.73
CA GLU A 12 -14.99 -3.14 -13.68
C GLU A 12 -13.45 -3.31 -13.70
N ASP A 13 -12.89 -3.89 -12.64
CA ASP A 13 -11.45 -4.15 -12.52
C ASP A 13 -11.04 -5.47 -13.20
N GLY A 14 -11.98 -6.27 -13.71
CA GLY A 14 -11.68 -7.60 -14.27
C GLY A 14 -10.56 -7.56 -15.33
N GLY A 15 -9.46 -8.26 -15.07
CA GLY A 15 -8.31 -8.36 -15.99
C GLY A 15 -7.44 -7.11 -16.10
N THR A 16 -7.66 -6.08 -15.29
CA THR A 16 -6.83 -4.87 -15.28
C THR A 16 -5.56 -5.07 -14.44
N VAL A 17 -4.61 -4.15 -14.59
CA VAL A 17 -3.41 -4.07 -13.76
C VAL A 17 -3.35 -2.69 -13.15
N HIS A 18 -3.31 -2.63 -11.82
CA HIS A 18 -3.24 -1.39 -11.06
C HIS A 18 -1.79 -1.11 -10.65
N ASP A 19 -1.34 0.11 -10.89
CA ASP A 19 -0.05 0.61 -10.42
C ASP A 19 -0.19 1.02 -8.95
N VAL A 20 0.56 0.37 -8.07
CA VAL A 20 0.53 0.66 -6.63
C VAL A 20 1.81 1.34 -6.19
N ARG A 21 1.64 2.36 -5.36
CA ARG A 21 2.73 3.14 -4.78
C ARG A 21 2.53 3.27 -3.29
N ILE A 22 3.61 3.09 -2.55
CA ILE A 22 3.65 3.22 -1.11
C ILE A 22 4.75 4.21 -0.77
N ARG A 23 4.41 5.34 -0.15
CA ARG A 23 5.39 6.28 0.39
C ARG A 23 5.44 6.13 1.90
N ILE A 24 6.64 6.22 2.46
CA ILE A 24 6.84 6.28 3.91
C ILE A 24 7.32 7.69 4.23
N LEU A 25 6.53 8.39 5.03
CA LEU A 25 6.80 9.75 5.48
C LEU A 25 7.13 9.75 6.98
N ASP A 26 8.02 10.65 7.40
CA ASP A 26 8.21 10.96 8.82
C ASP A 26 7.18 11.99 9.33
N GLU A 27 7.27 12.33 10.61
CA GLU A 27 6.39 13.31 11.29
C GLU A 27 6.45 14.72 10.67
N ASP A 28 7.53 15.03 9.95
CA ASP A 28 7.77 16.31 9.29
C ASP A 28 7.32 16.26 7.80
N ALA A 29 6.60 15.20 7.41
CA ALA A 29 6.17 14.91 6.04
C ALA A 29 7.32 14.73 5.02
N ASN A 30 8.55 14.43 5.48
CA ASN A 30 9.64 14.09 4.59
C ASN A 30 9.49 12.65 4.09
N GLN A 31 9.59 12.47 2.78
CA GLN A 31 9.60 11.14 2.19
C GLN A 31 10.94 10.43 2.48
N LEU A 32 10.86 9.34 3.23
CA LEU A 32 12.01 8.48 3.54
C LEU A 32 12.27 7.46 2.43
N THR A 33 11.20 6.90 1.88
CA THR A 33 11.28 5.93 0.77
C THR A 33 9.97 5.83 0.01
N GLU A 34 10.04 5.22 -1.17
CA GLU A 34 8.89 4.91 -2.04
C GLU A 34 9.04 3.49 -2.60
N VAL A 35 7.99 2.68 -2.44
CA VAL A 35 7.88 1.35 -3.05
C VAL A 35 6.86 1.42 -4.17
N LYS A 36 7.20 0.85 -5.33
CA LYS A 36 6.31 0.75 -6.49
C LYS A 36 6.08 -0.72 -6.82
N GLY A 37 4.84 -1.05 -7.15
CA GLY A 37 4.44 -2.38 -7.57
C GLY A 37 3.32 -2.31 -8.60
N LYS A 38 3.02 -3.46 -9.19
CA LYS A 38 1.85 -3.67 -10.03
C LYS A 38 1.05 -4.80 -9.42
N ILE A 39 -0.27 -4.66 -9.37
CA ILE A 39 -1.15 -5.74 -8.91
C ILE A 39 -2.20 -5.99 -9.98
N SER A 40 -2.27 -7.24 -10.44
CA SER A 40 -3.23 -7.67 -11.44
C SER A 40 -4.51 -8.12 -10.76
N ALA A 41 -5.64 -7.57 -11.18
CA ALA A 41 -6.93 -8.08 -10.80
C ALA A 41 -7.18 -9.47 -11.44
N PRO A 42 -7.99 -10.33 -10.82
CA PRO A 42 -8.43 -11.57 -11.44
C PRO A 42 -9.10 -11.33 -12.81
N GLU A 43 -8.89 -12.25 -13.76
CA GLU A 43 -9.36 -12.11 -15.14
C GLU A 43 -10.89 -11.98 -15.25
N ALA A 44 -11.64 -12.67 -14.40
CA ALA A 44 -13.10 -12.64 -14.40
C ALA A 44 -13.66 -12.37 -13.00
N ILE A 45 -14.40 -11.27 -12.88
CA ILE A 45 -15.21 -10.90 -11.71
C ILE A 45 -16.65 -10.79 -12.21
N ALA A 46 -17.56 -11.58 -11.64
CA ALA A 46 -18.97 -11.59 -12.07
C ALA A 46 -19.65 -10.23 -11.79
N PRO A 47 -20.64 -9.80 -12.61
CA PRO A 47 -21.42 -8.60 -12.33
C PRO A 47 -22.03 -8.63 -10.93
N GLY A 48 -21.85 -7.54 -10.17
CA GLY A 48 -22.28 -7.44 -8.76
C GLY A 48 -21.43 -8.24 -7.77
N GLY A 49 -20.37 -8.91 -8.23
CA GLY A 49 -19.40 -9.60 -7.40
C GLY A 49 -18.15 -8.75 -7.14
N PHE A 50 -17.37 -9.19 -6.15
CA PHE A 50 -16.05 -8.64 -5.85
C PHE A 50 -15.05 -9.76 -5.57
N ARG A 51 -13.77 -9.45 -5.70
CA ARG A 51 -12.66 -10.32 -5.30
C ARG A 51 -11.70 -9.54 -4.40
N THR A 52 -11.09 -10.24 -3.46
CA THR A 52 -10.08 -9.63 -2.60
C THR A 52 -8.75 -10.33 -2.76
N GLN A 53 -7.67 -9.55 -2.77
CA GLN A 53 -6.30 -10.06 -2.81
C GLN A 53 -5.50 -9.42 -1.68
N ASN A 54 -4.82 -10.25 -0.90
CA ASN A 54 -3.85 -9.76 0.08
C ASN A 54 -2.50 -9.62 -0.62
N THR A 55 -1.86 -8.48 -0.42
CA THR A 55 -0.55 -8.18 -0.98
C THR A 55 0.42 -7.89 0.14
N ILE A 56 1.61 -8.49 0.04
CA ILE A 56 2.68 -8.39 1.03
C ILE A 56 3.85 -7.70 0.35
N PHE A 57 4.29 -6.58 0.91
CA PHE A 57 5.50 -5.89 0.50
C PHE A 57 6.57 -6.04 1.57
N GLU A 58 7.73 -6.53 1.16
CA GLU A 58 8.90 -6.61 2.02
C GLU A 58 9.64 -5.28 2.02
N LEU A 59 9.78 -4.68 3.20
CA LEU A 59 10.58 -3.48 3.39
C LEU A 59 11.97 -3.89 3.87
N ASN A 60 12.70 -4.56 2.97
CA ASN A 60 14.02 -5.12 3.26
C ASN A 60 15.06 -4.01 3.45
N GLY A 61 15.72 -4.01 4.61
CA GLY A 61 16.74 -3.02 4.95
C GLY A 61 16.21 -1.64 5.31
N PHE A 62 14.88 -1.42 5.36
CA PHE A 62 14.32 -0.16 5.83
C PHE A 62 14.54 -0.01 7.33
N VAL A 63 15.07 1.14 7.74
CA VAL A 63 15.32 1.50 9.14
C VAL A 63 14.65 2.82 9.43
N PHE A 64 13.93 2.90 10.55
CA PHE A 64 13.36 4.15 11.05
C PHE A 64 14.48 5.04 11.61
N PRO A 65 14.71 6.25 11.07
CA PRO A 65 15.86 7.07 11.48
C PRO A 65 15.78 7.62 12.91
N LYS A 66 14.57 7.79 13.44
CA LYS A 66 14.30 8.36 14.77
C LYS A 66 13.10 7.66 15.42
N PHE A 67 12.90 7.89 16.71
CA PHE A 67 11.61 7.61 17.34
C PHE A 67 10.60 8.68 16.90
N GLY A 68 9.32 8.30 16.81
CA GLY A 68 8.24 9.20 16.44
C GLY A 68 7.19 8.56 15.53
N ARG A 69 6.35 9.42 14.95
CA ARG A 69 5.27 9.03 14.06
C ARG A 69 5.75 8.89 12.63
N TYR A 70 5.32 7.82 11.97
CA TYR A 70 5.51 7.58 10.55
C TYR A 70 4.17 7.36 9.86
N VAL A 71 4.06 7.84 8.62
CA VAL A 71 2.85 7.66 7.79
C VAL A 71 3.20 6.85 6.56
N PHE A 72 2.43 5.80 6.31
CA PHE A 72 2.46 4.99 5.10
C PHE A 72 1.31 5.45 4.21
N GLU A 73 1.63 6.17 3.14
CA GLU A 73 0.66 6.58 2.12
C GLU A 73 0.62 5.51 1.03
N LEU A 74 -0.50 4.79 0.92
CA LEU A 74 -0.79 3.85 -0.15
C LEU A 74 -1.64 4.54 -1.22
N LYS A 75 -1.21 4.50 -2.47
CA LYS A 75 -1.96 4.94 -3.63
C LYS A 75 -2.06 3.81 -4.65
N ALA A 76 -3.26 3.53 -5.15
CA ALA A 76 -3.49 2.67 -6.32
C ALA A 76 -3.94 3.55 -7.49
N ASP A 77 -3.26 3.42 -8.62
CA ASP A 77 -3.40 4.26 -9.81
C ASP A 77 -3.38 5.75 -9.47
N ASP A 78 -4.37 6.49 -9.96
CA ASP A 78 -4.58 7.90 -9.64
C ASP A 78 -5.63 8.16 -8.56
N GLU A 79 -6.11 7.10 -7.91
CA GLU A 79 -7.18 7.16 -6.93
C GLU A 79 -6.67 7.36 -5.48
N SER A 80 -7.62 7.33 -4.54
CA SER A 80 -7.51 7.78 -3.16
C SER A 80 -6.28 7.25 -2.41
N VAL A 81 -5.68 8.13 -1.63
CA VAL A 81 -4.60 7.80 -0.71
C VAL A 81 -5.20 7.17 0.54
N VAL A 82 -4.76 5.96 0.89
CA VAL A 82 -5.00 5.35 2.20
C VAL A 82 -3.77 5.63 3.07
N GLU A 83 -3.99 6.26 4.21
CA GLU A 83 -2.92 6.54 5.18
C GLU A 83 -2.97 5.57 6.35
N VAL A 84 -1.81 4.98 6.67
CA VAL A 84 -1.63 4.16 7.87
C VAL A 84 -0.54 4.79 8.72
N SER A 85 -0.85 5.12 9.98
CA SER A 85 0.13 5.68 10.91
C SER A 85 0.77 4.58 11.76
N LEU A 86 2.07 4.72 12.02
CA LEU A 86 2.86 3.87 12.90
C LEU A 86 3.62 4.74 13.89
N GLU A 87 3.51 4.44 15.17
CA GLU A 87 4.33 5.04 16.23
C GLU A 87 5.52 4.13 16.51
N VAL A 88 6.73 4.69 16.43
CA VAL A 88 7.98 4.01 16.77
C VAL A 88 8.52 4.63 18.06
N ALA A 89 8.44 3.89 19.16
CA ALA A 89 8.92 4.32 20.48
C ALA A 89 10.14 3.51 20.93
N ALA A 90 10.90 4.06 21.88
CA ALA A 90 11.95 3.31 22.57
C ALA A 90 11.30 2.17 23.39
N ALA A 91 11.94 1.01 23.38
CA ALA A 91 11.53 -0.17 24.14
C ALA A 91 11.78 0.00 25.65
#